data_AF-A0A0Q5VUI3-F1
#
_entry.id   AF-A0A0Q5VUI3-F1
#
_cell.length_a   1.000
_cell.length_b   1.000
_cell.length_c   1.000
_cell.angle_alpha   90.00
_cell.angle_beta   90.00
_cell.angle_gamma   90.00
#
_symmetry.space_group_name_H-M   'P 1'
#
loop_
_entity.id
_entity.type
_entity.pdbx_description
1 polymer ?
#
loop_
_entity_poly.entity_id
_entity_poly.type
_entity_poly.pdbx_seq_one_letter_code
_entity_poly.pdbx_strand_id
1 'polypeptide(L)'
;MQQIIDVAHNVGPYAQKLVDLGVVSVIRYYNIQNSTTLPSKCLTKPELISLHRAGLSVAVVFQAGGGANGKLSDLSDAKGTRDAKRASELAAELGQPTGSGIYFAVDHDYVAPDDLAQIASYFKKAKAELGGSYVLGVYGSGLVARKLHDAGLVDLIWLSGSLGWSGTRSALRDGLWTLFQKDMEQDLPFGGLDYDGNVFNSAKADFGQFATEGSVETPRSVGASATFTVTARGGLNLRAGPGETFGVIQKYPLGTLVHGVQQIGDWTQVDIQGDGASDGYMHRSYLEATIGGLPAVLQEKAAIEPIDVAKAELALGVKELPGSQHNPRIVMYHATTKGGKASDETAWCSSFVNYCVEQAGRRGTDSKWARSWHDEHWGHDVTAQPAVGDIVVFSRVGKKEEGGHVAFFQSMTETEVTCLGGNQGDRVSISTYPKDGKKGPFRYKLLSIRRG
;
A
#
# COMPACT_ATOMS: atom_id res chain seq x y z
N MET A 1 -3.75 9.55 15.11
CA MET A 1 -4.32 8.32 15.70
C MET A 1 -4.06 7.19 14.72
N GLN A 2 -3.69 6.00 15.20
CA GLN A 2 -3.48 4.86 14.31
C GLN A 2 -4.80 4.41 13.68
N GLN A 3 -4.74 3.96 12.43
CA GLN A 3 -5.93 3.52 11.70
C GLN A 3 -6.45 2.17 12.22
N ILE A 4 -5.55 1.30 12.68
CA ILE A 4 -5.89 0.03 13.32
C ILE A 4 -5.48 0.16 14.79
N ILE A 5 -6.42 -0.10 15.69
CA ILE A 5 -6.17 -0.06 17.12
C ILE A 5 -6.64 -1.37 17.76
N ASP A 6 -6.01 -1.78 18.86
CA ASP A 6 -6.56 -2.77 19.76
C ASP A 6 -6.89 -2.13 21.10
N VAL A 7 -8.02 -2.54 21.68
CA VAL A 7 -8.58 -1.91 22.88
C VAL A 7 -9.14 -2.98 23.79
N ALA A 8 -8.82 -2.96 25.08
CA ALA A 8 -9.33 -3.90 26.07
C ALA A 8 -10.68 -3.47 26.70
N HIS A 9 -11.19 -2.31 26.32
CA HIS A 9 -12.44 -1.73 26.82
C HIS A 9 -13.54 -1.73 25.76
N ASN A 10 -14.80 -1.70 26.19
CA ASN A 10 -15.94 -1.51 25.29
C ASN A 10 -15.91 -0.11 24.68
N VAL A 11 -15.68 -0.04 23.37
CA VAL A 11 -15.61 1.21 22.60
C VAL A 11 -16.83 1.46 21.71
N GLY A 12 -17.85 0.60 21.78
CA GLY A 12 -19.09 0.73 21.02
C GLY A 12 -19.76 2.12 21.15
N PRO A 13 -19.88 2.71 22.36
CA PRO A 13 -20.42 4.07 22.52
C PRO A 13 -19.60 5.19 21.85
N TYR A 14 -18.35 4.91 21.46
CA TYR A 14 -17.42 5.86 20.88
C TYR A 14 -17.10 5.56 19.41
N ALA A 15 -17.79 4.58 18.78
CA ALA A 15 -17.48 4.10 17.44
C ALA A 15 -17.36 5.23 16.40
N GLN A 16 -18.32 6.16 16.37
CA GLN A 16 -18.27 7.29 15.43
C GLN A 16 -17.08 8.22 15.72
N LYS A 17 -16.75 8.47 17.00
CA LYS A 17 -15.61 9.32 17.35
C LYS A 17 -14.27 8.69 16.94
N LEU A 18 -14.18 7.36 16.95
CA LEU A 18 -13.01 6.65 16.43
C LEU A 18 -12.88 6.85 14.92
N VAL A 19 -13.98 6.75 14.17
CA VAL A 19 -14.00 7.03 12.72
C VAL A 19 -13.59 8.47 12.44
N ASP A 20 -14.10 9.44 13.21
CA ASP A 20 -13.75 10.86 13.06
C ASP A 20 -12.25 11.14 13.32
N LEU A 21 -11.58 10.26 14.10
CA LEU A 21 -10.13 10.29 14.32
C LEU A 21 -9.32 9.47 13.29
N GLY A 22 -9.98 8.90 12.28
CA GLY A 22 -9.35 8.14 11.21
C GLY A 22 -9.14 6.65 11.49
N VAL A 23 -9.74 6.11 12.56
CA VAL A 23 -9.73 4.66 12.80
C VAL A 23 -10.61 3.96 11.78
N VAL A 24 -10.11 2.85 11.23
CA VAL A 24 -10.79 2.02 10.23
C VAL A 24 -11.08 0.61 10.73
N SER A 25 -10.32 0.15 11.72
CA SER A 25 -10.46 -1.19 12.31
C SER A 25 -10.17 -1.18 13.80
N VAL A 26 -10.97 -1.94 14.55
CA VAL A 26 -10.75 -2.17 15.98
C VAL A 26 -10.54 -3.66 16.23
N ILE A 27 -9.40 -4.01 16.82
CA ILE A 27 -9.11 -5.36 17.30
C ILE A 27 -9.67 -5.49 18.72
N ARG A 28 -10.54 -6.49 18.93
CA ARG A 28 -11.20 -6.73 20.21
C ARG A 28 -10.92 -8.14 20.71
N TYR A 29 -11.22 -8.39 21.98
CA TYR A 29 -10.81 -9.63 22.63
C TYR A 29 -11.93 -10.66 22.66
N TYR A 30 -11.57 -11.90 22.39
CA TYR A 30 -12.24 -13.07 22.92
C TYR A 30 -11.55 -13.50 24.21
N ASN A 31 -12.33 -14.00 25.15
CA ASN A 31 -11.83 -14.34 26.48
C ASN A 31 -12.72 -15.42 27.12
N ILE A 32 -12.19 -16.11 28.12
CA ILE A 32 -12.96 -17.01 28.98
C ILE A 32 -13.92 -16.21 29.85
N GLN A 33 -13.41 -15.18 30.53
CA GLN A 33 -14.18 -14.34 31.44
C GLN A 33 -13.49 -12.99 31.66
N ASN A 34 -14.27 -11.91 31.76
CA ASN A 34 -13.76 -10.59 32.11
C ASN A 34 -13.28 -10.54 33.57
N SER A 35 -12.20 -9.81 33.82
CA SER A 35 -11.71 -9.57 35.18
C SER A 35 -12.39 -8.34 35.79
N THR A 36 -12.18 -8.12 37.10
CA THR A 36 -12.59 -6.88 37.77
C THR A 36 -11.87 -5.65 37.20
N THR A 37 -10.63 -5.80 36.77
CA THR A 37 -9.80 -4.73 36.18
C THR A 37 -10.14 -4.44 34.72
N LEU A 38 -10.60 -5.44 33.97
CA LEU A 38 -11.01 -5.31 32.56
C LEU A 38 -12.43 -5.88 32.40
N PRO A 39 -13.46 -5.17 32.93
CA PRO A 39 -14.83 -5.68 33.01
C PRO A 39 -15.52 -5.82 31.65
N SER A 40 -14.94 -5.23 30.59
CA SER A 40 -15.47 -5.21 29.23
C SER A 40 -14.47 -5.71 28.18
N LYS A 41 -13.51 -6.56 28.59
CA LYS A 41 -12.50 -7.12 27.69
C LYS A 41 -13.13 -7.88 26.53
N CYS A 42 -13.97 -8.86 26.84
CA CYS A 42 -14.63 -9.69 25.85
C CYS A 42 -15.62 -8.87 25.00
N LEU A 43 -15.47 -8.93 23.68
CA LEU A 43 -16.36 -8.31 22.71
C LEU A 43 -17.80 -8.80 22.92
N THR A 44 -18.76 -7.89 22.81
CA THR A 44 -20.20 -8.20 22.93
C THR A 44 -20.94 -7.92 21.62
N LYS A 45 -22.09 -8.57 21.40
CA LYS A 45 -22.91 -8.34 20.21
C LYS A 45 -23.37 -6.88 20.06
N PRO A 46 -23.83 -6.18 21.13
CA PRO A 46 -24.19 -4.76 21.02
C PRO A 46 -23.00 -3.86 20.65
N GLU A 47 -21.82 -4.15 21.21
CA GLU A 47 -20.59 -3.41 20.84
C GLU A 47 -20.24 -3.63 19.37
N LEU A 48 -20.21 -4.89 18.91
CA LEU A 48 -19.90 -5.25 17.53
C LEU A 48 -20.84 -4.56 16.54
N ILE A 49 -22.15 -4.54 16.83
CA ILE A 49 -23.15 -3.85 16.00
C ILE A 49 -22.86 -2.35 15.92
N SER A 50 -22.49 -1.72 17.04
CA SER A 50 -22.15 -0.28 17.06
C SER A 50 -20.90 0.03 16.24
N LEU A 51 -19.86 -0.81 16.33
CA LEU A 51 -18.63 -0.66 15.53
C LEU A 51 -18.92 -0.79 14.03
N HIS A 52 -19.61 -1.85 13.63
CA HIS A 52 -19.97 -2.09 12.24
C HIS A 52 -20.90 -1.02 11.68
N ARG A 53 -21.87 -0.52 12.46
CA ARG A 53 -22.76 0.57 12.05
C ARG A 53 -22.01 1.88 11.77
N ALA A 54 -20.92 2.13 12.49
CA ALA A 54 -20.05 3.28 12.22
C ALA A 54 -19.14 3.07 10.99
N GLY A 55 -19.12 1.88 10.39
CA GLY A 55 -18.26 1.55 9.25
C GLY A 55 -16.89 1.01 9.63
N LEU A 56 -16.64 0.72 10.92
CA LEU A 56 -15.41 0.08 11.37
C LEU A 56 -15.45 -1.41 11.08
N SER A 57 -14.34 -1.97 10.60
CA SER A 57 -14.13 -3.42 10.62
C SER A 57 -13.60 -3.89 11.97
N VAL A 58 -13.72 -5.18 12.27
CA VAL A 58 -13.28 -5.77 13.53
C VAL A 58 -12.39 -6.97 13.27
N ALA A 59 -11.29 -7.11 14.02
CA ALA A 59 -10.54 -8.36 14.12
C ALA A 59 -10.54 -8.82 15.58
N VAL A 60 -10.21 -10.10 15.83
CA VAL A 60 -10.30 -10.66 17.18
C VAL A 60 -9.04 -11.41 17.61
N VAL A 61 -8.68 -11.23 18.88
CA VAL A 61 -7.64 -12.00 19.57
C VAL A 61 -8.20 -12.69 20.80
N PHE A 62 -7.94 -13.98 20.95
CA PHE A 62 -8.22 -14.73 22.16
C PHE A 62 -7.08 -14.56 23.16
N GLN A 63 -7.39 -14.04 24.36
CA GLN A 63 -6.40 -13.94 25.44
C GLN A 63 -7.05 -14.17 26.81
N ALA A 64 -6.79 -15.34 27.38
CA ALA A 64 -7.12 -15.71 28.76
C ALA A 64 -5.85 -16.07 29.54
N GLY A 65 -5.06 -15.03 29.86
CA GLY A 65 -3.72 -15.16 30.43
C GLY A 65 -2.62 -15.16 29.36
N GLY A 66 -2.75 -15.98 28.32
CA GLY A 66 -1.86 -15.97 27.15
C GLY A 66 -0.40 -16.29 27.47
N GLY A 67 -0.13 -16.93 28.61
CA GLY A 67 1.23 -17.17 29.08
C GLY A 67 1.98 -15.91 29.53
N ALA A 68 1.28 -14.81 29.80
CA ALA A 68 1.88 -13.59 30.32
C ALA A 68 2.71 -13.85 31.58
N ASN A 69 3.77 -13.06 31.77
CA ASN A 69 4.70 -13.18 32.90
C ASN A 69 5.36 -14.57 33.01
N GLY A 70 5.61 -15.24 31.87
CA GLY A 70 6.28 -16.56 31.83
C GLY A 70 5.41 -17.73 32.30
N LYS A 71 4.09 -17.54 32.42
CA LYS A 71 3.16 -18.57 32.90
C LYS A 71 2.80 -19.59 31.81
N LEU A 72 3.76 -20.42 31.45
CA LEU A 72 3.65 -21.40 30.36
C LEU A 72 2.46 -22.37 30.51
N SER A 73 1.96 -22.62 31.73
CA SER A 73 0.79 -23.47 31.98
C SER A 73 -0.49 -23.00 31.29
N ASP A 74 -0.58 -21.72 30.95
CA ASP A 74 -1.70 -21.15 30.19
C ASP A 74 -1.66 -21.57 28.70
N LEU A 75 -0.51 -22.08 28.22
CA LEU A 75 -0.24 -22.51 26.85
C LEU A 75 -0.01 -24.04 26.77
N SER A 76 -0.92 -24.82 27.36
CA SER A 76 -0.89 -26.30 27.36
C SER A 76 -1.94 -26.91 26.42
N ASP A 77 -1.81 -28.18 26.03
CA ASP A 77 -2.77 -28.88 25.16
C ASP A 77 -4.24 -28.70 25.59
N ALA A 78 -4.52 -28.93 26.88
CA ALA A 78 -5.88 -28.82 27.41
C ALA A 78 -6.41 -27.38 27.30
N LYS A 79 -5.54 -26.37 27.45
CA LYS A 79 -5.89 -24.96 27.27
C LYS A 79 -6.12 -24.66 25.80
N GLY A 80 -5.30 -25.20 24.88
CA GLY A 80 -5.46 -25.00 23.45
C GLY A 80 -6.83 -25.45 22.95
N THR A 81 -7.27 -26.66 23.34
CA THR A 81 -8.63 -27.14 23.04
C THR A 81 -9.71 -26.26 23.68
N ARG A 82 -9.59 -25.95 24.98
CA ARG A 82 -10.59 -25.15 25.70
C ARG A 82 -10.75 -23.75 25.09
N ASP A 83 -9.64 -23.10 24.81
CA ASP A 83 -9.60 -21.72 24.34
C ASP A 83 -10.15 -21.61 22.92
N ALA A 84 -9.76 -22.53 22.02
CA ALA A 84 -10.30 -22.58 20.67
C ALA A 84 -11.78 -22.94 20.61
N LYS A 85 -12.24 -23.82 21.50
CA LYS A 85 -13.67 -24.10 21.63
C LYS A 85 -14.43 -22.85 22.05
N ARG A 86 -13.96 -22.14 23.08
CA ARG A 86 -14.58 -20.89 23.52
C ARG A 86 -14.55 -19.81 22.44
N ALA A 87 -13.44 -19.69 21.71
CA ALA A 87 -13.33 -18.77 20.59
C ALA A 87 -14.37 -19.08 19.50
N SER A 88 -14.57 -20.36 19.17
CA SER A 88 -15.56 -20.80 18.18
C SER A 88 -17.00 -20.52 18.63
N GLU A 89 -17.31 -20.73 19.91
CA GLU A 89 -18.61 -20.39 20.49
C GLU A 89 -18.89 -18.89 20.41
N LEU A 90 -17.92 -18.05 20.78
CA LEU A 90 -18.02 -16.60 20.69
C LEU A 90 -18.16 -16.13 19.23
N ALA A 91 -17.39 -16.72 18.32
CA ALA A 91 -17.47 -16.42 16.90
C ALA A 91 -18.86 -16.74 16.34
N ALA A 92 -19.44 -17.89 16.70
CA ALA A 92 -20.81 -18.26 16.34
C ALA A 92 -21.85 -17.31 16.95
N GLU A 93 -21.76 -16.99 18.24
CA GLU A 93 -22.66 -16.07 18.94
C GLU A 93 -22.65 -14.66 18.32
N LEU A 94 -21.46 -14.18 17.94
CA LEU A 94 -21.26 -12.85 17.38
C LEU A 94 -21.51 -12.80 15.88
N GLY A 95 -21.70 -13.94 15.23
CA GLY A 95 -21.88 -14.05 13.77
C GLY A 95 -20.62 -13.67 13.01
N GLN A 96 -19.44 -13.99 13.56
CA GLN A 96 -18.17 -13.80 12.89
C GLN A 96 -18.12 -14.70 11.63
N PRO A 97 -17.87 -14.13 10.44
CA PRO A 97 -17.83 -14.88 9.18
C PRO A 97 -16.74 -15.95 9.15
N THR A 98 -17.04 -17.12 8.61
CA THR A 98 -16.02 -18.14 8.33
C THR A 98 -14.97 -17.62 7.36
N GLY A 99 -13.72 -18.03 7.52
CA GLY A 99 -12.58 -17.53 6.75
C GLY A 99 -11.98 -16.21 7.28
N SER A 100 -12.62 -15.55 8.25
CA SER A 100 -11.98 -14.47 9.02
C SER A 100 -10.99 -15.02 10.06
N GLY A 101 -10.17 -14.13 10.63
CA GLY A 101 -9.07 -14.51 11.52
C GLY A 101 -9.46 -14.59 13.00
N ILE A 102 -8.81 -15.50 13.72
CA ILE A 102 -8.79 -15.48 15.19
C ILE A 102 -7.33 -15.64 15.64
N TYR A 103 -6.78 -14.58 16.24
CA TYR A 103 -5.45 -14.63 16.84
C TYR A 103 -5.50 -15.27 18.22
N PHE A 104 -4.45 -16.00 18.62
CA PHE A 104 -4.26 -16.48 19.99
C PHE A 104 -2.99 -15.88 20.58
N ALA A 105 -3.09 -15.31 21.77
CA ALA A 105 -1.98 -14.58 22.39
C ALA A 105 -0.96 -15.50 23.07
N VAL A 106 0.31 -15.27 22.76
CA VAL A 106 1.51 -15.72 23.48
C VAL A 106 2.23 -14.47 23.97
N ASP A 107 1.88 -14.03 25.16
CA ASP A 107 2.18 -12.70 25.71
C ASP A 107 3.43 -12.69 26.58
N HIS A 108 4.49 -13.35 26.11
CA HIS A 108 5.79 -13.40 26.76
C HIS A 108 6.87 -13.85 25.77
N ASP A 109 8.13 -13.46 26.00
CA ASP A 109 9.25 -13.84 25.14
C ASP A 109 9.79 -15.23 25.47
N TYR A 110 9.05 -16.28 25.10
CA TYR A 110 9.50 -17.66 25.24
C TYR A 110 10.60 -18.00 24.24
N VAL A 111 11.76 -18.45 24.74
CA VAL A 111 12.94 -18.79 23.92
C VAL A 111 13.42 -20.23 24.09
N ALA A 112 13.05 -20.89 25.18
CA ALA A 112 13.51 -22.24 25.45
C ALA A 112 12.86 -23.23 24.46
N PRO A 113 13.63 -24.18 23.89
CA PRO A 113 13.09 -25.14 22.91
C PRO A 113 11.88 -25.94 23.42
N ASP A 114 11.88 -26.32 24.69
CA ASP A 114 10.79 -27.09 25.30
C ASP A 114 9.52 -26.25 25.46
N ASP A 115 9.65 -24.97 25.85
CA ASP A 115 8.53 -24.02 25.91
C ASP A 115 7.92 -23.83 24.53
N LEU A 116 8.76 -23.61 23.50
CA LEU A 116 8.33 -23.47 22.12
C LEU A 116 7.64 -24.73 21.58
N ALA A 117 8.08 -25.92 22.00
CA ALA A 117 7.43 -27.17 21.65
C ALA A 117 6.05 -27.30 22.31
N GLN A 118 5.92 -26.92 23.59
CA GLN A 118 4.64 -26.92 24.28
C GLN A 118 3.66 -25.92 23.65
N ILE A 119 4.13 -24.72 23.32
CA ILE A 119 3.34 -23.69 22.64
C ILE A 119 2.89 -24.20 21.27
N ALA A 120 3.76 -24.84 20.48
CA ALA A 120 3.35 -25.47 19.22
C ALA A 120 2.27 -26.54 19.42
N SER A 121 2.33 -27.31 20.51
CA SER A 121 1.30 -28.29 20.85
C SER A 121 -0.05 -27.63 21.22
N TYR A 122 -0.03 -26.54 21.99
CA TYR A 122 -1.22 -25.70 22.24
C TYR A 122 -1.87 -25.25 20.92
N PHE A 123 -1.09 -24.71 19.98
CA PHE A 123 -1.60 -24.26 18.68
C PHE A 123 -2.09 -25.42 17.80
N LYS A 124 -1.47 -26.61 17.90
CA LYS A 124 -1.97 -27.82 17.22
C LYS A 124 -3.36 -28.20 17.73
N LYS A 125 -3.61 -28.10 19.04
CA LYS A 125 -4.94 -28.34 19.62
C LYS A 125 -5.94 -27.26 19.21
N ALA A 126 -5.53 -26.00 19.21
CA ALA A 126 -6.37 -24.90 18.76
C ALA A 126 -6.77 -25.05 17.28
N LYS A 127 -5.81 -25.35 16.40
CA LYS A 127 -6.06 -25.58 14.96
C LYS A 127 -7.04 -26.73 14.72
N ALA A 128 -6.88 -27.83 15.45
CA ALA A 128 -7.79 -28.97 15.34
C ALA A 128 -9.23 -28.61 15.74
N GLU A 129 -9.39 -27.85 16.83
CA GLU A 129 -10.71 -27.44 17.34
C GLU A 129 -11.39 -26.42 16.42
N LEU A 130 -10.65 -25.46 15.83
CA LEU A 130 -11.21 -24.49 14.88
C LEU A 130 -11.70 -25.15 13.57
N GLY A 131 -11.18 -26.35 13.24
CA GLY A 131 -11.66 -27.16 12.11
C GLY A 131 -11.57 -26.49 10.74
N GLY A 132 -10.75 -25.44 10.59
CA GLY A 132 -10.64 -24.65 9.36
C GLY A 132 -11.76 -23.61 9.14
N SER A 133 -12.67 -23.43 10.11
CA SER A 133 -13.74 -22.41 10.02
C SER A 133 -13.18 -20.99 10.07
N TYR A 134 -12.05 -20.80 10.75
CA TYR A 134 -11.38 -19.52 10.94
C TYR A 134 -9.88 -19.67 10.68
N VAL A 135 -9.27 -18.60 10.16
CA VAL A 135 -7.83 -18.54 9.93
C VAL A 135 -7.12 -18.34 11.26
N LEU A 136 -6.28 -19.30 11.65
CA LEU A 136 -5.61 -19.26 12.94
C LEU A 136 -4.41 -18.31 12.89
N GLY A 137 -4.42 -17.34 13.81
CA GLY A 137 -3.33 -16.39 14.01
C GLY A 137 -2.63 -16.52 15.36
N VAL A 138 -1.42 -15.96 15.45
CA VAL A 138 -0.70 -15.80 16.73
C VAL A 138 -0.42 -14.33 17.00
N TYR A 139 -0.65 -13.88 18.24
CA TYR A 139 -0.03 -12.66 18.78
C TYR A 139 1.21 -13.06 19.61
N GLY A 140 2.38 -12.46 19.39
CA GLY A 140 3.57 -12.76 20.22
C GLY A 140 4.91 -12.34 19.63
N SER A 141 6.00 -12.96 20.11
CA SER A 141 7.36 -12.71 19.61
C SER A 141 7.60 -13.29 18.21
N GLY A 142 8.57 -12.72 17.48
CA GLY A 142 8.90 -13.22 16.14
C GLY A 142 9.49 -14.65 16.13
N LEU A 143 10.14 -15.08 17.21
CA LEU A 143 10.63 -16.46 17.37
C LEU A 143 9.48 -17.45 17.49
N VAL A 144 8.50 -17.17 18.35
CA VAL A 144 7.28 -17.98 18.49
C VAL A 144 6.52 -17.99 17.17
N ALA A 145 6.30 -16.82 16.57
CA ALA A 145 5.58 -16.70 15.30
C ALA A 145 6.20 -17.55 14.19
N ARG A 146 7.53 -17.49 14.03
CA ARG A 146 8.24 -18.30 13.04
C ARG A 146 8.14 -19.79 13.32
N LYS A 147 8.31 -20.20 14.58
CA LYS A 147 8.17 -21.61 14.98
C LYS A 147 6.81 -22.18 14.59
N LEU A 148 5.74 -21.42 14.84
CA LEU A 148 4.37 -21.83 14.55
C LEU A 148 4.07 -21.81 13.04
N HIS A 149 4.54 -20.78 12.33
CA HIS A 149 4.39 -20.66 10.89
C HIS A 149 5.12 -21.79 10.14
N ASP A 150 6.38 -22.07 10.47
CA ASP A 150 7.18 -23.11 9.81
C ASP A 150 6.63 -24.52 10.09
N ALA A 151 5.91 -24.70 11.20
CA ALA A 151 5.15 -25.91 11.50
C ALA A 151 3.79 -26.00 10.77
N GLY A 152 3.43 -24.98 9.97
CA GLY A 152 2.15 -24.88 9.27
C GLY A 152 0.96 -24.77 10.21
N LEU A 153 1.14 -24.21 11.42
CA LEU A 153 0.09 -24.10 12.43
C LEU A 153 -0.71 -22.80 12.31
N VAL A 154 -0.09 -21.70 11.91
CA VAL A 154 -0.71 -20.37 11.84
C VAL A 154 -0.45 -19.72 10.48
N ASP A 155 -1.42 -18.95 10.02
CA ASP A 155 -1.36 -18.22 8.74
C ASP A 155 -1.33 -16.69 8.96
N LEU A 156 -1.83 -16.22 10.11
CA LEU A 156 -1.79 -14.82 10.51
C LEU A 156 -0.78 -14.61 11.64
N ILE A 157 0.01 -13.54 11.55
CA ILE A 157 1.04 -13.23 12.55
C ILE A 157 0.88 -11.79 13.00
N TRP A 158 0.56 -11.60 14.26
CA TRP A 158 0.55 -10.30 14.92
C TRP A 158 1.75 -10.22 15.86
N LEU A 159 2.75 -9.45 15.48
CA LEU A 159 3.93 -9.24 16.30
C LEU A 159 3.61 -8.23 17.42
N SER A 160 4.03 -8.53 18.65
CA SER A 160 3.96 -7.58 19.75
C SER A 160 4.84 -6.36 19.50
N GLY A 161 4.55 -5.24 20.14
CA GLY A 161 5.32 -4.00 19.99
C GLY A 161 6.73 -4.06 20.59
N SER A 162 7.08 -5.19 21.22
CA SER A 162 8.38 -5.40 21.84
C SER A 162 9.45 -5.76 20.82
N LEU A 163 10.13 -4.75 20.26
CA LEU A 163 11.30 -4.93 19.38
C LEU A 163 12.50 -5.62 20.05
N GLY A 164 12.48 -5.75 21.38
CA GLY A 164 13.48 -6.51 22.16
C GLY A 164 13.14 -8.00 22.29
N TRP A 165 11.92 -8.42 21.98
CA TRP A 165 11.55 -9.83 22.03
C TRP A 165 12.21 -10.61 20.88
N SER A 166 12.55 -11.85 21.20
CA SER A 166 13.34 -12.73 20.38
C SER A 166 12.68 -12.94 19.02
N GLY A 167 13.47 -12.74 17.96
CA GLY A 167 13.03 -12.92 16.58
C GLY A 167 12.11 -11.82 16.02
N THR A 168 11.62 -10.86 16.82
CA THR A 168 10.67 -9.82 16.34
C THR A 168 11.26 -8.97 15.22
N ARG A 169 12.48 -8.44 15.40
CA ARG A 169 13.16 -7.65 14.35
C ARG A 169 13.42 -8.45 13.08
N SER A 170 13.81 -9.72 13.21
CA SER A 170 13.99 -10.58 12.04
C SER A 170 12.66 -10.87 11.34
N ALA A 171 11.57 -11.12 12.07
CA ALA A 171 10.26 -11.35 11.48
C ALA A 171 9.74 -10.12 10.72
N LEU A 172 9.94 -8.91 11.28
CA LEU A 172 9.65 -7.65 10.60
C LEU A 172 10.45 -7.49 9.31
N ARG A 173 11.78 -7.67 9.39
CA ARG A 173 12.69 -7.56 8.25
C ARG A 173 12.38 -8.58 7.14
N ASP A 174 12.05 -9.81 7.52
CA ASP A 174 11.80 -10.90 6.59
C ASP A 174 10.36 -10.88 6.03
N GLY A 175 9.52 -9.93 6.47
CA GLY A 175 8.11 -9.84 6.05
C GLY A 175 7.22 -10.94 6.63
N LEU A 176 7.69 -11.67 7.64
CA LEU A 176 6.96 -12.75 8.33
C LEU A 176 6.04 -12.19 9.41
N TRP A 177 5.11 -11.34 9.00
CA TRP A 177 4.12 -10.71 9.87
C TRP A 177 2.92 -10.21 9.07
N THR A 178 1.79 -10.08 9.72
CA THR A 178 0.53 -9.55 9.19
C THR A 178 0.18 -8.24 9.89
N LEU A 179 0.28 -8.22 11.21
CA LEU A 179 0.11 -7.04 12.07
C LEU A 179 1.34 -6.83 12.94
N PHE A 180 1.64 -5.59 13.28
CA PHE A 180 2.67 -5.23 14.26
C PHE A 180 2.10 -4.17 15.19
N GLN A 181 2.07 -4.47 16.49
CA GLN A 181 1.63 -3.51 17.50
C GLN A 181 2.66 -2.38 17.65
N LYS A 182 2.18 -1.14 17.77
CA LYS A 182 3.00 0.07 17.87
C LYS A 182 2.22 1.14 18.64
N ASP A 183 2.89 2.14 19.20
CA ASP A 183 2.24 3.24 19.91
C ASP A 183 1.30 2.67 20.99
N MET A 184 1.90 1.96 21.94
CA MET A 184 1.20 1.27 23.03
C MET A 184 0.84 2.25 24.15
N GLU A 185 -0.15 1.89 24.96
CA GLU A 185 -0.60 2.60 26.16
C GLU A 185 -0.98 4.06 25.86
N GLN A 186 -1.69 4.28 24.74
CA GLN A 186 -2.14 5.61 24.32
C GLN A 186 -3.52 5.90 24.87
N ASP A 187 -3.77 7.15 25.26
CA ASP A 187 -5.10 7.56 25.74
C ASP A 187 -6.01 8.00 24.58
N LEU A 188 -7.23 7.49 24.57
CA LEU A 188 -8.30 8.06 23.77
C LEU A 188 -8.67 9.45 24.33
N PRO A 189 -8.92 10.47 23.48
CA PRO A 189 -9.31 11.81 23.93
C PRO A 189 -10.74 11.86 24.52
N PHE A 190 -11.38 10.70 24.67
CA PHE A 190 -12.71 10.52 25.21
C PHE A 190 -12.78 9.21 26.00
N GLY A 191 -13.72 9.14 26.94
CA GLY A 191 -14.00 7.90 27.68
C GLY A 191 -12.97 7.52 28.74
N GLY A 192 -11.80 8.16 28.77
CA GLY A 192 -10.72 7.81 29.71
C GLY A 192 -10.26 6.36 29.50
N LEU A 193 -10.20 5.95 28.24
CA LEU A 193 -9.85 4.59 27.82
C LEU A 193 -8.50 4.63 27.12
N ASP A 194 -7.70 3.60 27.33
CA ASP A 194 -6.46 3.38 26.60
C ASP A 194 -6.67 2.55 25.33
N TYR A 195 -5.70 2.62 24.43
CA TYR A 195 -5.60 1.80 23.23
C TYR A 195 -4.14 1.59 22.84
N ASP A 196 -3.91 0.52 22.07
CA ASP A 196 -2.65 0.26 21.41
C ASP A 196 -2.83 0.43 19.90
N GLY A 197 -1.87 1.07 19.25
CA GLY A 197 -1.83 1.19 17.80
C GLY A 197 -1.34 -0.07 17.11
N ASN A 198 -1.71 -0.25 15.84
CA ASN A 198 -1.28 -1.39 15.04
C ASN A 198 -1.02 -0.98 13.59
N VAL A 199 0.05 -1.53 13.03
CA VAL A 199 0.42 -1.39 11.61
C VAL A 199 0.10 -2.69 10.89
N PHE A 200 -0.41 -2.58 9.66
CA PHE A 200 -0.71 -3.71 8.80
C PHE A 200 0.38 -3.91 7.74
N ASN A 201 0.76 -5.16 7.49
CA ASN A 201 1.64 -5.50 6.38
C ASN A 201 0.87 -5.44 5.06
N SER A 202 1.08 -4.36 4.29
CA SER A 202 0.42 -4.16 3.00
C SER A 202 0.77 -5.19 1.92
N ALA A 203 1.74 -6.08 2.16
CA ALA A 203 1.99 -7.25 1.33
C ALA A 203 0.93 -8.36 1.51
N LYS A 204 0.06 -8.25 2.52
CA LYS A 204 -1.08 -9.16 2.76
C LYS A 204 -2.36 -8.52 2.22
N ALA A 205 -3.35 -9.35 1.86
CA ALA A 205 -4.65 -8.87 1.38
C ALA A 205 -5.54 -8.36 2.53
N ASP A 206 -5.49 -9.06 3.66
CA ASP A 206 -6.19 -8.75 4.89
C ASP A 206 -5.37 -9.20 6.10
N PHE A 207 -5.84 -8.85 7.29
CA PHE A 207 -5.32 -9.30 8.57
C PHE A 207 -6.33 -10.11 9.38
N GLY A 208 -7.31 -10.72 8.71
CA GLY A 208 -8.38 -11.50 9.32
C GLY A 208 -9.55 -10.67 9.87
N GLN A 209 -9.63 -9.38 9.54
CA GLN A 209 -10.75 -8.52 9.92
C GLN A 209 -12.05 -8.87 9.16
N PHE A 210 -13.17 -8.50 9.76
CA PHE A 210 -14.52 -8.73 9.21
C PHE A 210 -15.45 -7.54 9.48
N ALA A 211 -16.46 -7.42 8.62
CA ALA A 211 -17.55 -6.45 8.69
C ALA A 211 -18.91 -7.17 8.60
N THR A 212 -20.01 -6.42 8.64
CA THR A 212 -21.38 -6.96 8.58
C THR A 212 -21.61 -7.91 7.41
N GLU A 213 -20.99 -7.63 6.25
CA GLU A 213 -21.20 -8.35 4.99
C GLU A 213 -20.22 -9.53 4.79
N GLY A 214 -19.29 -9.78 5.72
CA GLY A 214 -18.30 -10.86 5.60
C GLY A 214 -16.86 -10.45 5.92
N SER A 215 -15.91 -11.28 5.50
CA SER A 215 -14.49 -10.92 5.46
C SER A 215 -14.28 -9.76 4.49
N VAL A 216 -13.40 -8.82 4.85
CA VAL A 216 -13.14 -7.62 4.06
C VAL A 216 -11.64 -7.47 3.85
N GLU A 217 -11.23 -7.23 2.60
CA GLU A 217 -9.86 -6.80 2.30
C GLU A 217 -9.54 -5.51 3.04
N THR A 218 -8.29 -5.35 3.46
CA THR A 218 -7.85 -4.09 4.05
C THR A 218 -7.88 -3.00 2.98
N PRO A 219 -8.54 -1.84 3.19
CA PRO A 219 -8.44 -0.75 2.24
C PRO A 219 -6.98 -0.39 1.99
N ARG A 220 -6.58 -0.22 0.72
CA ARG A 220 -5.18 0.03 0.33
C ARG A 220 -4.56 1.27 0.97
N SER A 221 -5.37 2.14 1.55
CA SER A 221 -4.98 3.35 2.30
C SER A 221 -4.69 3.12 3.78
N VAL A 222 -4.83 1.88 4.28
CA VAL A 222 -4.57 1.56 5.69
C VAL A 222 -3.11 1.16 5.89
N GLY A 223 -2.34 2.03 6.55
CA GLY A 223 -1.07 1.69 7.18
C GLY A 223 0.01 1.09 6.29
N ALA A 224 -0.03 1.28 4.97
CA ALA A 224 1.03 0.86 4.06
C ALA A 224 2.26 1.77 4.22
N SER A 225 2.90 1.75 5.39
CA SER A 225 4.16 2.46 5.59
C SER A 225 5.18 1.61 6.34
N ALA A 226 6.07 0.98 5.59
CA ALA A 226 7.22 0.27 6.14
C ALA A 226 8.17 1.31 6.76
N THR A 227 8.41 1.28 8.07
CA THR A 227 9.41 2.15 8.69
C THR A 227 10.82 1.66 8.38
N PHE A 228 11.65 2.53 7.81
CA PHE A 228 13.05 2.31 7.52
C PHE A 228 13.95 3.13 8.44
N THR A 229 15.13 2.62 8.74
CA THR A 229 16.25 3.39 9.27
C THR A 229 17.19 3.77 8.12
N VAL A 230 17.63 5.02 8.07
CA VAL A 230 18.69 5.46 7.16
C VAL A 230 20.03 4.85 7.56
N THR A 231 20.69 4.11 6.66
CA THR A 231 21.98 3.43 6.90
C THR A 231 23.19 4.09 6.23
N ALA A 232 22.97 5.16 5.45
CA ALA A 232 24.05 5.92 4.84
C ALA A 232 24.88 6.66 5.90
N ARG A 233 26.16 6.29 6.08
CA ARG A 233 27.07 6.92 7.07
C ARG A 233 27.17 8.44 6.94
N GLY A 234 27.08 8.96 5.71
CA GLY A 234 27.09 10.40 5.43
C GLY A 234 25.72 11.06 5.42
N GLY A 235 24.65 10.34 5.78
CA GLY A 235 23.25 10.74 5.60
C GLY A 235 22.71 10.46 4.19
N LEU A 236 21.39 10.33 4.07
CA LEU A 236 20.67 9.99 2.83
C LEU A 236 19.82 11.17 2.35
N ASN A 237 19.84 11.43 1.04
CA ASN A 237 19.08 12.50 0.42
C ASN A 237 17.61 12.07 0.21
N LEU A 238 16.69 12.92 0.66
CA LEU A 238 15.30 12.96 0.23
C LEU A 238 15.22 13.76 -1.07
N ARG A 239 14.66 13.16 -2.12
CA ARG A 239 14.56 13.75 -3.46
C ARG A 239 13.11 13.94 -3.88
N ALA A 240 12.89 14.88 -4.79
CA ALA A 240 11.55 15.15 -5.33
C ALA A 240 11.01 14.03 -6.25
N GLY A 241 11.84 13.07 -6.66
CA GLY A 241 11.45 11.95 -7.50
C GLY A 241 12.41 10.77 -7.42
N PRO A 242 12.01 9.59 -7.97
CA PRO A 242 12.76 8.34 -7.86
C PRO A 242 13.92 8.28 -8.87
N GLY A 243 14.99 9.05 -8.62
CA GLY A 243 16.18 9.06 -9.46
C GLY A 243 17.27 10.01 -8.97
N GLU A 244 18.51 9.77 -9.39
CA GLU A 244 19.65 10.58 -8.96
C GLU A 244 19.65 12.00 -9.55
N THR A 245 18.93 12.20 -10.65
CA THR A 245 18.80 13.49 -11.36
C THR A 245 17.72 14.40 -10.77
N PHE A 246 16.86 13.88 -9.90
CA PHE A 246 15.84 14.68 -9.22
C PHE A 246 16.46 15.56 -8.13
N GLY A 247 15.89 16.75 -7.95
CA GLY A 247 16.36 17.72 -6.96
C GLY A 247 16.34 17.13 -5.54
N VAL A 248 17.39 17.42 -4.77
CA VAL A 248 17.45 17.10 -3.35
C VAL A 248 16.61 18.11 -2.60
N ILE A 249 15.62 17.63 -1.86
CA ILE A 249 14.77 18.42 -0.97
C ILE A 249 15.52 18.66 0.34
N GLN A 250 15.97 17.56 0.95
CA GLN A 250 16.64 17.57 2.24
C GLN A 250 17.56 16.35 2.37
N LYS A 251 18.49 16.37 3.33
CA LYS A 251 19.34 15.24 3.68
C LYS A 251 19.13 14.86 5.14
N TYR A 252 18.93 13.56 5.40
CA TYR A 252 18.69 13.02 6.73
C TYR A 252 19.89 12.21 7.22
N PRO A 253 20.29 12.34 8.50
CA PRO A 253 21.46 11.66 9.04
C PRO A 253 21.30 10.14 9.14
N LEU A 254 22.43 9.44 9.33
CA LEU A 254 22.45 8.03 9.70
C LEU A 254 21.57 7.80 10.93
N GLY A 255 20.76 6.73 10.92
CA GLY A 255 19.91 6.36 12.03
C GLY A 255 18.52 7.02 12.04
N THR A 256 18.24 7.95 11.12
CA THR A 256 16.90 8.55 11.01
C THR A 256 15.86 7.50 10.63
N LEU A 257 14.74 7.48 11.35
CA LEU A 257 13.56 6.70 10.99
C LEU A 257 12.73 7.45 9.95
N VAL A 258 12.26 6.75 8.93
CA VAL A 258 11.37 7.26 7.87
C VAL A 258 10.31 6.22 7.55
N HIS A 259 9.14 6.64 7.08
CA HIS A 259 8.00 5.76 6.80
C HIS A 259 7.87 5.59 5.27
N GLY A 260 8.23 4.43 4.73
CA GLY A 260 8.18 4.15 3.31
C GLY A 260 6.79 3.74 2.84
N VAL A 261 6.21 4.58 1.98
CA VAL A 261 4.86 4.48 1.43
C VAL A 261 4.80 3.52 0.24
N GLN A 262 5.75 3.62 -0.69
CA GLN A 262 5.78 2.83 -1.93
C GLN A 262 7.20 2.66 -2.46
N GLN A 263 7.48 1.54 -3.15
CA GLN A 263 8.74 1.32 -3.88
C GLN A 263 8.54 1.59 -5.39
N ILE A 264 9.46 2.35 -6.01
CA ILE A 264 9.55 2.58 -7.45
C ILE A 264 10.99 2.34 -7.89
N GLY A 265 11.26 1.20 -8.53
CA GLY A 265 12.63 0.79 -8.87
C GLY A 265 13.52 0.71 -7.62
N ASP A 266 14.68 1.37 -7.66
CA ASP A 266 15.61 1.46 -6.51
C ASP A 266 15.25 2.57 -5.51
N TRP A 267 14.08 3.18 -5.62
CA TRP A 267 13.66 4.29 -4.78
C TRP A 267 12.45 3.93 -3.93
N THR A 268 12.44 4.44 -2.71
CA THR A 268 11.34 4.33 -1.78
C THR A 268 10.73 5.72 -1.60
N GLN A 269 9.45 5.87 -1.91
CA GLN A 269 8.67 7.02 -1.52
C GLN A 269 8.52 7.01 0.00
N VAL A 270 8.89 8.10 0.66
CA VAL A 270 8.92 8.21 2.11
C VAL A 270 8.06 9.36 2.61
N ASP A 271 7.48 9.12 3.77
CA ASP A 271 6.78 10.00 4.67
C ASP A 271 7.69 10.13 5.92
N ILE A 272 8.14 11.34 6.19
CA ILE A 272 9.12 11.64 7.24
C ILE A 272 8.41 11.72 8.59
N GLN A 273 7.19 12.26 8.62
CA GLN A 273 6.44 12.53 9.84
C GLN A 273 5.54 11.36 10.25
N GLY A 274 5.31 10.39 9.36
CA GLY A 274 4.44 9.24 9.58
C GLY A 274 2.95 9.61 9.54
N ASP A 275 2.58 10.72 8.89
CA ASP A 275 1.21 11.23 8.83
C ASP A 275 0.42 10.75 7.60
N GLY A 276 1.05 9.93 6.75
CA GLY A 276 0.52 9.39 5.51
C GLY A 276 0.76 10.27 4.28
N ALA A 277 1.37 11.45 4.43
CA ALA A 277 1.75 12.31 3.31
C ALA A 277 3.19 12.00 2.85
N SER A 278 3.40 11.90 1.54
CA SER A 278 4.74 11.69 0.98
C SER A 278 5.54 12.98 0.95
N ASP A 279 6.72 13.00 1.58
CA ASP A 279 7.68 14.11 1.48
C ASP A 279 8.66 13.98 0.32
N GLY A 280 8.85 12.77 -0.22
CA GLY A 280 9.75 12.55 -1.35
C GLY A 280 10.26 11.11 -1.47
N TYR A 281 11.43 10.94 -2.08
CA TYR A 281 12.01 9.64 -2.42
C TYR A 281 13.42 9.51 -1.88
N MET A 282 13.74 8.34 -1.31
CA MET A 282 15.06 7.96 -0.84
C MET A 282 15.53 6.69 -1.53
N HIS A 283 16.82 6.57 -1.79
CA HIS A 283 17.38 5.39 -2.45
C HIS A 283 17.35 4.18 -1.51
N ARG A 284 16.72 3.08 -1.94
CA ARG A 284 16.36 1.91 -1.13
C ARG A 284 17.57 1.19 -0.55
N SER A 285 18.72 1.20 -1.24
CA SER A 285 19.95 0.55 -0.76
C SER A 285 20.49 1.15 0.54
N TYR A 286 20.06 2.36 0.89
CA TYR A 286 20.46 3.07 2.12
C TYR A 286 19.34 3.15 3.15
N LEU A 287 18.28 2.36 2.96
CA LEU A 287 17.19 2.19 3.88
C LEU A 287 17.20 0.75 4.39
N GLU A 288 17.29 0.57 5.69
CA GLU A 288 17.15 -0.74 6.33
C GLU A 288 15.75 -0.83 6.95
N ALA A 289 14.99 -1.86 6.60
CA ALA A 289 13.65 -2.03 7.13
C ALA A 289 13.72 -2.29 8.64
N THR A 290 13.08 -1.43 9.42
CA THR A 290 13.06 -1.47 10.89
C THR A 290 11.73 -2.03 11.38
N ILE A 291 10.63 -1.64 10.73
CA ILE A 291 9.27 -2.16 10.93
C ILE A 291 8.63 -2.24 9.56
N GLY A 292 8.12 -3.40 9.18
CA GLY A 292 7.43 -3.60 7.93
C GLY A 292 8.32 -3.78 6.70
N GLY A 293 8.03 -4.85 5.97
CA GLY A 293 8.57 -5.06 4.65
C GLY A 293 7.77 -4.22 3.67
N LEU A 294 8.42 -3.35 2.90
CA LEU A 294 7.92 -3.13 1.55
C LEU A 294 7.85 -4.51 0.88
N PRO A 295 6.84 -4.76 0.04
CA PRO A 295 6.56 -6.10 -0.49
C PRO A 295 7.85 -6.80 -0.91
N ALA A 296 8.12 -7.95 -0.28
CA ALA A 296 8.96 -8.95 -0.92
C ALA A 296 8.35 -9.20 -2.29
N VAL A 297 9.18 -9.11 -3.32
CA VAL A 297 8.86 -9.33 -4.72
C VAL A 297 7.82 -10.45 -4.84
N LEU A 298 6.56 -10.08 -5.11
CA LEU A 298 5.54 -10.98 -5.62
C LEU A 298 5.25 -10.53 -7.05
N GLN A 299 5.62 -11.40 -7.98
CA GLN A 299 5.47 -11.24 -9.42
C GLN A 299 4.02 -10.97 -9.83
N GLU A 300 3.94 -10.07 -10.81
CA GLU A 300 2.86 -9.84 -11.80
C GLU A 300 1.47 -9.50 -11.27
N LYS A 301 1.33 -8.25 -10.78
CA LYS A 301 0.22 -7.44 -11.30
C LYS A 301 0.48 -7.22 -12.78
N ALA A 302 -0.57 -7.31 -13.61
CA ALA A 302 -0.51 -6.90 -15.01
C ALA A 302 0.28 -5.59 -15.10
N ALA A 303 1.28 -5.56 -15.98
CA ALA A 303 2.10 -4.37 -16.18
C ALA A 303 1.16 -3.16 -16.29
N ILE A 304 1.40 -2.11 -15.51
CA ILE A 304 0.68 -0.85 -15.68
C ILE A 304 0.98 -0.42 -17.10
N GLU A 305 -0.03 -0.41 -17.98
CA GLU A 305 0.20 0.01 -19.35
C GLU A 305 0.36 1.53 -19.40
N PRO A 306 1.15 2.09 -20.31
CA PRO A 306 1.35 3.54 -20.40
C PRO A 306 0.03 4.34 -20.48
N ILE A 307 -1.01 3.77 -21.10
CA ILE A 307 -2.34 4.39 -21.19
C ILE A 307 -3.03 4.57 -19.83
N ASP A 308 -2.76 3.71 -18.84
CA ASP A 308 -3.38 3.79 -17.52
C ASP A 308 -2.81 4.97 -16.71
N VAL A 309 -1.53 5.26 -16.88
CA VAL A 309 -0.89 6.48 -16.37
C VAL A 309 -1.52 7.71 -17.02
N ALA A 310 -1.70 7.68 -18.34
CA ALA A 310 -2.32 8.78 -19.08
C ALA A 310 -3.77 9.06 -18.63
N LYS A 311 -4.56 8.03 -18.33
CA LYS A 311 -5.93 8.16 -17.79
C LYS A 311 -5.93 8.78 -16.39
N ALA A 312 -4.94 8.45 -15.55
CA ALA A 312 -4.80 9.07 -14.23
C ALA A 312 -4.49 10.58 -14.36
N GLU A 313 -3.59 10.98 -15.26
CA GLU A 313 -3.31 12.41 -15.51
C GLU A 313 -4.52 13.17 -16.07
N LEU A 314 -5.34 12.49 -16.89
CA LEU A 314 -6.61 13.04 -17.38
C LEU A 314 -7.58 13.30 -16.22
N ALA A 315 -7.72 12.35 -15.29
CA ALA A 315 -8.60 12.48 -14.13
C ALA A 315 -8.17 13.61 -13.18
N LEU A 316 -6.86 13.88 -13.09
CA LEU A 316 -6.31 15.02 -12.35
C LEU A 316 -6.55 16.37 -13.03
N GLY A 317 -7.01 16.39 -14.29
CA GLY A 317 -7.29 17.63 -15.02
C GLY A 317 -6.05 18.48 -15.31
N VAL A 318 -4.89 17.86 -15.51
CA VAL A 318 -3.60 18.56 -15.71
C VAL A 318 -3.68 19.51 -16.92
N LYS A 319 -3.35 20.78 -16.69
CA LYS A 319 -3.34 21.87 -17.68
C LYS A 319 -2.24 22.90 -17.38
N GLU A 320 -1.78 23.63 -18.38
CA GLU A 320 -0.82 24.73 -18.20
C GLU A 320 -1.37 25.82 -17.27
N LEU A 321 -0.47 26.53 -16.59
CA LEU A 321 -0.81 27.68 -15.76
C LEU A 321 -0.52 28.97 -16.55
N PRO A 322 -1.41 29.98 -16.52
CA PRO A 322 -1.14 31.25 -17.18
C PRO A 322 -0.09 32.08 -16.41
N GLY A 323 0.78 32.78 -17.13
CA GLY A 323 1.75 33.72 -16.55
C GLY A 323 3.14 33.11 -16.38
N SER A 324 3.91 33.56 -15.38
CA SER A 324 5.29 33.12 -15.16
C SER A 324 5.43 31.88 -14.28
N GLN A 325 4.33 31.22 -13.94
CA GLN A 325 4.30 30.01 -13.12
C GLN A 325 4.06 28.81 -14.02
N HIS A 326 4.81 27.73 -13.82
CA HIS A 326 4.67 26.50 -14.61
C HIS A 326 3.95 25.42 -13.81
N ASN A 327 3.08 24.64 -14.46
CA ASN A 327 2.46 23.51 -13.79
C ASN A 327 3.53 22.47 -13.39
N PRO A 328 3.69 22.14 -12.09
CA PRO A 328 4.73 21.21 -11.63
C PRO A 328 4.61 19.81 -12.23
N ARG A 329 3.41 19.37 -12.62
CA ARG A 329 3.21 18.10 -13.36
C ARG A 329 3.83 18.14 -14.75
N ILE A 330 3.67 19.26 -15.47
CA ILE A 330 4.19 19.42 -16.83
C ILE A 330 5.71 19.55 -16.81
N VAL A 331 6.25 20.29 -15.84
CA VAL A 331 7.71 20.36 -15.59
C VAL A 331 8.28 18.98 -15.32
N MET A 332 7.58 18.14 -14.54
CA MET A 332 7.97 16.77 -14.27
C MET A 332 7.95 15.90 -15.54
N TYR A 333 6.97 16.06 -16.46
CA TYR A 333 7.01 15.35 -17.74
C TYR A 333 8.28 15.66 -18.53
N HIS A 334 8.72 16.92 -18.59
CA HIS A 334 9.95 17.28 -19.29
C HIS A 334 11.20 16.62 -18.69
N ALA A 335 11.20 16.30 -17.40
CA ALA A 335 12.33 15.65 -16.75
C ALA A 335 12.62 14.23 -17.28
N THR A 336 11.65 13.61 -17.96
CA THR A 336 11.76 12.27 -18.60
C THR A 336 12.38 12.31 -20.00
N THR A 337 12.97 13.45 -20.39
CA THR A 337 13.57 13.63 -21.72
C THR A 337 14.98 14.21 -21.63
N LYS A 338 15.85 13.83 -22.56
CA LYS A 338 17.21 14.39 -22.70
C LYS A 338 17.13 15.92 -22.82
N GLY A 339 17.93 16.59 -22.00
CA GLY A 339 17.94 18.05 -21.87
C GLY A 339 17.09 18.61 -20.71
N GLY A 340 16.27 17.79 -20.04
CA GLY A 340 15.61 18.16 -18.78
C GLY A 340 14.73 19.42 -18.83
N LYS A 341 14.62 20.14 -17.70
CA LYS A 341 13.70 21.28 -17.44
C LYS A 341 13.38 22.13 -18.68
N ALA A 342 12.11 22.22 -19.01
CA ALA A 342 11.56 23.21 -19.91
C ALA A 342 10.31 23.81 -19.28
N SER A 343 9.92 25.00 -19.73
CA SER A 343 8.72 25.69 -19.29
C SER A 343 7.47 24.99 -19.86
N ASP A 344 6.30 25.15 -19.25
CA ASP A 344 5.07 24.47 -19.70
C ASP A 344 4.54 25.01 -21.05
N GLU A 345 5.06 26.14 -21.53
CA GLU A 345 4.84 26.63 -22.91
C GLU A 345 5.69 25.89 -23.96
N THR A 346 6.66 25.07 -23.54
CA THR A 346 7.41 24.20 -24.44
C THR A 346 6.56 22.98 -24.78
N ALA A 347 6.44 22.63 -26.07
CA ALA A 347 5.61 21.51 -26.49
C ALA A 347 5.92 20.22 -25.71
N TRP A 348 4.96 19.74 -24.92
CA TRP A 348 5.16 18.68 -23.93
C TRP A 348 4.41 17.37 -24.24
N CYS A 349 3.85 17.22 -25.45
CA CYS A 349 3.17 15.98 -25.86
C CYS A 349 4.11 14.75 -25.80
N SER A 350 5.35 14.87 -26.30
CA SER A 350 6.33 13.78 -26.23
C SER A 350 6.87 13.55 -24.81
N SER A 351 7.05 14.61 -24.03
CA SER A 351 7.45 14.51 -22.63
C SER A 351 6.39 13.79 -21.78
N PHE A 352 5.11 14.06 -22.03
CA PHE A 352 4.00 13.36 -21.39
C PHE A 352 3.98 11.87 -21.71
N VAL A 353 4.17 11.51 -22.99
CA VAL A 353 4.19 10.10 -23.41
C VAL A 353 5.43 9.37 -22.86
N ASN A 354 6.61 10.01 -22.83
CA ASN A 354 7.80 9.44 -22.18
C ASN A 354 7.53 9.19 -20.70
N TYR A 355 6.98 10.16 -19.97
CA TYR A 355 6.59 9.98 -18.57
C TYR A 355 5.65 8.78 -18.39
N CYS A 356 4.59 8.67 -19.19
CA CYS A 356 3.65 7.55 -19.09
C CYS A 356 4.32 6.19 -19.36
N VAL A 357 5.21 6.13 -20.34
CA VAL A 357 5.98 4.92 -20.69
C VAL A 357 6.98 4.55 -19.59
N GLU A 358 7.67 5.53 -19.00
CA GLU A 358 8.59 5.32 -17.89
C GLU A 358 7.88 4.89 -16.60
N GLN A 359 6.73 5.49 -16.28
CA GLN A 359 5.91 5.08 -15.14
C GLN A 359 5.37 3.64 -15.29
N ALA A 360 5.20 3.18 -16.53
CA ALA A 360 4.87 1.81 -16.89
C ALA A 360 6.10 0.85 -16.86
N GLY A 361 7.27 1.32 -16.43
CA GLY A 361 8.50 0.54 -16.36
C GLY A 361 9.15 0.24 -17.72
N ARG A 362 8.73 0.95 -18.78
CA ARG A 362 9.27 0.80 -20.13
C ARG A 362 10.18 1.97 -20.48
N ARG A 363 11.05 1.78 -21.46
CA ARG A 363 11.92 2.85 -21.95
C ARG A 363 11.26 3.60 -23.10
N GLY A 364 11.12 4.93 -22.95
CA GLY A 364 10.66 5.81 -24.02
C GLY A 364 11.74 6.14 -25.04
N THR A 365 11.52 7.20 -25.83
CA THR A 365 12.52 7.74 -26.77
C THR A 365 13.49 8.71 -26.08
N ASP A 366 13.24 9.06 -24.82
CA ASP A 366 13.96 10.09 -24.06
C ASP A 366 13.96 11.45 -24.80
N SER A 367 13.00 11.71 -25.69
CA SER A 367 13.02 12.88 -26.59
C SER A 367 11.78 13.74 -26.49
N LYS A 368 11.96 15.08 -26.45
CA LYS A 368 10.85 16.05 -26.55
C LYS A 368 10.25 16.11 -27.95
N TRP A 369 10.93 15.54 -28.96
CA TRP A 369 10.47 15.54 -30.33
C TRP A 369 9.41 14.48 -30.56
N ALA A 370 8.16 14.87 -30.82
CA ALA A 370 7.04 13.94 -30.96
C ALA A 370 7.22 12.91 -32.08
N ARG A 371 7.96 13.24 -33.15
CA ARG A 371 8.21 12.26 -34.22
C ARG A 371 9.30 11.25 -33.89
N SER A 372 10.05 11.41 -32.79
CA SER A 372 11.05 10.41 -32.36
C SER A 372 10.46 9.00 -32.28
N TRP A 373 9.24 8.87 -31.79
CA TRP A 373 8.51 7.60 -31.70
C TRP A 373 8.33 6.90 -33.06
N HIS A 374 8.28 7.67 -34.15
CA HIS A 374 8.25 7.17 -35.53
C HIS A 374 9.66 7.08 -36.15
N ASP A 375 10.40 8.19 -36.15
CA ASP A 375 11.69 8.35 -36.83
C ASP A 375 12.75 7.39 -36.25
N GLU A 376 12.70 7.09 -34.95
CA GLU A 376 13.58 6.14 -34.25
C GLU A 376 13.01 4.71 -34.20
N HIS A 377 11.85 4.48 -34.83
CA HIS A 377 11.19 3.17 -34.90
C HIS A 377 10.90 2.55 -33.53
N TRP A 378 10.43 3.34 -32.55
CA TRP A 378 10.09 2.83 -31.21
C TRP A 378 9.03 1.73 -31.30
N GLY A 379 9.27 0.57 -30.68
CA GLY A 379 8.36 -0.59 -30.72
C GLY A 379 8.11 -1.15 -32.13
N HIS A 380 6.92 -1.72 -32.34
CA HIS A 380 6.44 -2.27 -33.61
C HIS A 380 5.39 -1.35 -34.27
N ASP A 381 5.35 -1.32 -35.61
CA ASP A 381 4.28 -0.64 -36.34
C ASP A 381 3.00 -1.49 -36.33
N VAL A 382 1.93 -0.92 -35.78
CA VAL A 382 0.61 -1.56 -35.69
C VAL A 382 -0.46 -0.69 -36.34
N THR A 383 -0.09 0.19 -37.27
CA THR A 383 -1.03 1.13 -37.94
C THR A 383 -2.20 0.43 -38.60
N ALA A 384 -2.00 -0.79 -39.12
CA ALA A 384 -3.05 -1.58 -39.74
C ALA A 384 -4.02 -2.24 -38.74
N GLN A 385 -3.61 -2.43 -37.48
CA GLN A 385 -4.36 -3.15 -36.44
C GLN A 385 -4.15 -2.49 -35.06
N PRO A 386 -4.57 -1.22 -34.89
CA PRO A 386 -4.34 -0.49 -33.65
C PRO A 386 -5.26 -0.98 -32.53
N ALA A 387 -4.76 -0.91 -31.30
CA ALA A 387 -5.48 -1.17 -30.07
C ALA A 387 -5.40 0.05 -29.14
N VAL A 388 -6.38 0.15 -28.23
CA VAL A 388 -6.40 1.21 -27.21
C VAL A 388 -5.08 1.20 -26.44
N GLY A 389 -4.44 2.36 -26.34
CA GLY A 389 -3.17 2.54 -25.65
C GLY A 389 -1.92 2.47 -26.54
N ASP A 390 -2.05 2.13 -27.82
CA ASP A 390 -0.93 2.27 -28.75
C ASP A 390 -0.54 3.74 -28.95
N ILE A 391 0.72 4.01 -29.27
CA ILE A 391 1.24 5.37 -29.44
C ILE A 391 1.02 5.84 -30.89
N VAL A 392 0.16 6.85 -31.07
CA VAL A 392 -0.15 7.47 -32.37
C VAL A 392 0.82 8.61 -32.61
N VAL A 393 1.46 8.62 -33.77
CA VAL A 393 2.44 9.66 -34.16
C VAL A 393 1.98 10.39 -35.41
N PHE A 394 1.88 11.70 -35.33
CA PHE A 394 1.55 12.59 -36.44
C PHE A 394 2.74 13.45 -36.82
N SER A 395 2.86 13.76 -38.12
CA SER A 395 3.52 14.98 -38.58
C SER A 395 2.52 16.13 -38.55
N ARG A 396 3.02 17.32 -38.25
CA ARG A 396 2.22 18.55 -38.14
C ARG A 396 2.92 19.68 -38.89
N VAL A 397 2.23 20.30 -39.85
CA VAL A 397 2.75 21.43 -40.63
C VAL A 397 1.83 22.63 -40.46
N GLY A 398 2.39 23.76 -40.03
CA GLY A 398 1.75 25.07 -39.95
C GLY A 398 2.42 26.07 -40.89
N LYS A 399 1.95 27.31 -40.90
CA LYS A 399 2.48 28.37 -41.79
C LYS A 399 3.96 28.70 -41.57
N LYS A 400 4.50 28.47 -40.37
CA LYS A 400 5.87 28.79 -39.96
C LYS A 400 6.54 27.69 -39.14
N GLU A 401 5.87 26.54 -38.97
CA GLU A 401 6.29 25.50 -38.03
C GLU A 401 6.09 24.12 -38.65
N GLU A 402 7.15 23.31 -38.66
CA GLU A 402 7.07 21.88 -38.91
C GLU A 402 7.36 21.14 -37.60
N GLY A 403 6.50 20.19 -37.26
CA GLY A 403 6.47 19.55 -35.96
C GLY A 403 5.89 18.14 -36.01
N GLY A 404 5.60 17.61 -34.84
CA GLY A 404 4.80 16.40 -34.69
C GLY A 404 3.83 16.50 -33.53
N HIS A 405 2.99 15.47 -33.41
CA HIS A 405 2.16 15.25 -32.24
C HIS A 405 2.19 13.76 -31.88
N VAL A 406 2.18 13.45 -30.60
CA VAL A 406 2.18 12.08 -30.10
C VAL A 406 1.20 11.94 -28.95
N ALA A 407 0.43 10.86 -28.94
CA ALA A 407 -0.63 10.58 -27.99
C ALA A 407 -0.95 9.08 -27.96
N PHE A 408 -1.82 8.65 -27.07
CA PHE A 408 -2.30 7.27 -27.00
C PHE A 408 -3.61 7.08 -27.77
N PHE A 409 -3.69 6.03 -28.57
CA PHE A 409 -4.83 5.64 -29.38
C PHE A 409 -6.05 5.29 -28.50
N GLN A 410 -7.24 5.70 -28.90
CA GLN A 410 -8.50 5.22 -28.33
C GLN A 410 -9.43 4.61 -29.38
N SER A 411 -9.57 5.24 -30.53
CA SER A 411 -10.42 4.74 -31.62
C SER A 411 -10.04 5.41 -32.93
N MET A 412 -10.50 4.85 -34.06
CA MET A 412 -10.36 5.49 -35.37
C MET A 412 -11.54 5.22 -36.28
N THR A 413 -11.77 6.14 -37.21
CA THR A 413 -12.62 5.95 -38.39
C THR A 413 -11.73 5.76 -39.63
N GLU A 414 -12.31 5.76 -40.82
CA GLU A 414 -11.53 5.77 -42.06
C GLU A 414 -10.64 7.01 -42.17
N THR A 415 -11.11 8.17 -41.70
CA THR A 415 -10.50 9.48 -41.93
C THR A 415 -9.90 10.12 -40.68
N GLU A 416 -10.25 9.67 -39.47
CA GLU A 416 -9.87 10.31 -38.21
C GLU A 416 -9.38 9.31 -37.14
N VAL A 417 -8.64 9.81 -36.15
CA VAL A 417 -8.13 9.05 -34.99
C VAL A 417 -8.39 9.84 -33.71
N THR A 418 -9.01 9.21 -32.73
CA THR A 418 -9.24 9.77 -31.39
C THR A 418 -8.15 9.30 -30.44
N CYS A 419 -7.53 10.25 -29.74
CA CYS A 419 -6.36 10.01 -28.90
C CYS A 419 -6.47 10.68 -27.52
N LEU A 420 -5.90 10.05 -26.50
CA LEU A 420 -5.61 10.63 -25.19
C LEU A 420 -4.15 11.12 -25.17
N GLY A 421 -3.93 12.41 -24.98
CA GLY A 421 -2.58 12.98 -25.03
C GLY A 421 -2.43 14.24 -24.21
N GLY A 422 -1.17 14.57 -23.92
CA GLY A 422 -0.75 15.84 -23.35
C GLY A 422 -0.63 16.93 -24.42
N ASN A 423 -0.62 18.18 -23.97
CA ASN A 423 -0.55 19.38 -24.79
C ASN A 423 -1.65 19.49 -25.86
N GLN A 424 -2.86 18.99 -25.54
CA GLN A 424 -4.02 19.04 -26.43
C GLN A 424 -4.96 20.15 -25.96
N GLY A 425 -4.69 21.37 -26.42
CA GLY A 425 -5.31 22.59 -25.88
C GLY A 425 -4.78 22.93 -24.50
N ASP A 426 -3.45 22.84 -24.36
CA ASP A 426 -2.68 23.19 -23.16
C ASP A 426 -3.07 22.35 -21.92
N ARG A 427 -3.46 21.09 -22.16
CA ARG A 427 -3.90 20.13 -21.14
C ARG A 427 -3.78 18.68 -21.57
N VAL A 428 -3.91 17.78 -20.61
CA VAL A 428 -4.19 16.37 -20.86
C VAL A 428 -5.68 16.25 -21.18
N SER A 429 -6.02 15.77 -22.37
CA SER A 429 -7.41 15.62 -22.81
C SER A 429 -7.56 14.48 -23.82
N ILE A 430 -8.80 14.18 -24.19
CA ILE A 430 -9.12 13.33 -25.34
C ILE A 430 -9.44 14.25 -26.52
N SER A 431 -8.89 13.94 -27.70
CA SER A 431 -9.05 14.76 -28.91
C SER A 431 -9.00 13.91 -30.18
N THR A 432 -9.80 14.28 -31.17
CA THR A 432 -9.86 13.61 -32.50
C THR A 432 -9.06 14.39 -33.55
N TYR A 433 -8.22 13.71 -34.33
CA TYR A 433 -7.34 14.29 -35.34
C TYR A 433 -7.58 13.63 -36.71
N PRO A 434 -7.50 14.37 -37.83
CA PRO A 434 -7.57 13.77 -39.16
C PRO A 434 -6.30 12.95 -39.46
N LYS A 435 -6.46 11.81 -40.14
CA LYS A 435 -5.34 11.02 -40.64
C LYS A 435 -4.53 11.77 -41.70
N ASP A 436 -5.18 12.57 -42.51
CA ASP A 436 -4.56 13.58 -43.36
C ASP A 436 -5.55 14.74 -43.55
N GLY A 437 -5.26 15.90 -42.95
CA GLY A 437 -6.19 17.01 -43.00
C GLY A 437 -5.86 18.14 -42.05
N LYS A 438 -6.71 19.17 -42.01
CA LYS A 438 -6.53 20.34 -41.15
C LYS A 438 -7.25 20.16 -39.82
N LYS A 439 -6.59 20.54 -38.72
CA LYS A 439 -7.21 20.75 -37.41
C LYS A 439 -6.64 22.04 -36.81
N GLY A 440 -7.48 23.05 -36.64
CA GLY A 440 -7.04 24.39 -36.27
C GLY A 440 -6.05 24.98 -37.30
N PRO A 441 -4.95 25.60 -36.87
CA PRO A 441 -3.99 26.24 -37.78
C PRO A 441 -3.01 25.27 -38.47
N PHE A 442 -3.08 23.98 -38.15
CA PHE A 442 -2.11 22.98 -38.62
C PHE A 442 -2.76 21.93 -39.54
N ARG A 443 -1.99 21.47 -40.52
CA ARG A 443 -2.27 20.23 -41.26
C ARG A 443 -1.56 19.07 -40.57
N TYR A 444 -2.30 18.05 -40.22
CA TYR A 444 -1.80 16.80 -39.63
C TYR A 444 -1.76 15.71 -40.68
N LYS A 445 -0.75 14.85 -40.60
CA LYS A 445 -0.70 13.57 -41.32
C LYS A 445 -0.20 12.48 -40.39
N LEU A 446 -1.01 11.43 -40.23
CA LEU A 446 -0.68 10.23 -39.45
C LEU A 446 0.55 9.56 -40.09
N LEU A 447 1.59 9.36 -39.30
CA LEU A 447 2.82 8.70 -39.72
C LEU A 447 2.78 7.21 -39.39
N SER A 448 2.45 6.89 -38.14
CA SER A 448 2.39 5.51 -37.64
C SER A 448 1.64 5.41 -36.32
N ILE A 449 1.19 4.19 -35.99
CA ILE A 449 0.75 3.79 -34.66
C ILE A 449 1.72 2.72 -34.16
N ARG A 450 2.25 2.89 -32.95
CA ARG A 450 3.39 2.12 -32.40
C ARG A 450 2.99 1.39 -31.13
N ARG A 451 3.44 0.13 -30.98
CA ARG A 451 3.25 -0.69 -29.78
C ARG A 451 4.60 -1.21 -29.30
N GLY A 452 4.94 -0.96 -28.04
CA GLY A 452 6.19 -1.42 -27.43
C GLY A 452 5.98 -2.51 -26.42
#